data_AF-A0A0Q5PXS7-F1
#
_entry.id   AF-A0A0Q5PXS7-F1
#
_cell.length_a   1.000
_cell.length_b   1.000
_cell.length_c   1.000
_cell.angle_alpha   90.00
_cell.angle_beta   90.00
_cell.angle_gamma   90.00
#
_symmetry.space_group_name_H-M   'P 1'
#
loop_
_entity.id
_entity.type
_entity.pdbx_description
1 polymer ?
#
loop_
_entity_poly.entity_id
_entity_poly.type
_entity_poly.pdbx_seq_one_letter_code
_entity_poly.pdbx_strand_id
1 'polypeptide(L)' 'MRLCPEARIIRGDMEMYSKVSHLVTEVIQEKVFVLEKASIDEFYLDLSGMGHPVQKLVLLQRQSKKVKKDASLL' A
#
# COMPACT_ATOMS: atom_id res chain seq x y z
N MET A 1 27.36 -9.24 10.08
CA MET A 1 26.52 -9.95 11.06
C MET A 1 27.15 -9.94 12.46
N ARG A 2 27.45 -8.75 13.03
CA ARG A 2 28.00 -8.65 14.41
C ARG A 2 26.96 -8.16 15.43
N LEU A 3 25.96 -7.40 14.98
CA LEU A 3 24.90 -6.85 15.84
C LEU A 3 23.74 -7.82 16.04
N CYS A 4 23.34 -8.54 14.99
CA CYS A 4 22.30 -9.59 15.05
C CYS A 4 22.81 -10.87 14.37
N PRO A 5 23.45 -11.79 15.10
CA PRO A 5 23.93 -13.07 14.56
C PRO A 5 22.78 -13.97 14.07
N GLU A 6 21.62 -13.88 14.74
CA GLU A 6 20.42 -14.69 14.45
C GLU A 6 19.57 -14.15 13.30
N ALA A 7 20.00 -13.08 12.62
CA ALA A 7 19.23 -12.48 11.55
C ALA A 7 19.17 -13.41 10.32
N ARG A 8 17.95 -13.76 9.91
CA ARG A 8 17.72 -14.51 8.66
C ARG A 8 17.86 -13.57 7.47
N ILE A 9 18.86 -13.81 6.63
CA ILE A 9 19.02 -13.09 5.35
C ILE A 9 18.16 -13.80 4.31
N ILE A 10 17.23 -13.05 3.72
CA ILE A 10 16.42 -13.51 2.60
C ILE A 10 16.83 -12.69 1.37
N ARG A 11 16.99 -13.36 0.22
CA ARG A 11 17.25 -12.66 -1.04
C ARG A 11 15.98 -11.92 -1.48
N GLY A 12 16.14 -10.66 -1.88
CA GLY A 12 15.03 -9.89 -2.42
C GLY A 12 14.59 -10.43 -3.78
N ASP A 13 13.27 -10.51 -3.98
CA ASP A 13 12.65 -10.79 -5.27
C ASP A 13 11.99 -9.50 -5.80
N MET A 14 12.72 -8.76 -6.63
CA MET A 14 12.25 -7.47 -7.16
C MET A 14 11.07 -7.63 -8.12
N GLU A 15 10.94 -8.76 -8.80
CA GLU A 15 9.82 -9.02 -9.69
C GLU A 15 8.53 -9.22 -8.87
N MET A 16 8.61 -10.00 -7.79
CA MET A 16 7.51 -10.16 -6.85
C MET A 16 7.12 -8.82 -6.21
N TYR A 17 8.08 -8.05 -5.70
CA TYR A 17 7.79 -6.74 -5.08
C TYR A 17 7.13 -5.78 -6.08
N SER A 18 7.61 -5.76 -7.32
CA SER A 18 7.01 -4.95 -8.37
C SER A 18 5.58 -5.39 -8.64
N LYS A 19 5.31 -6.69 -8.82
CA LYS A 19 3.95 -7.22 -9.05
C LYS A 19 3.00 -6.83 -7.92
N VAL A 20 3.41 -7.02 -6.67
CA VAL A 20 2.60 -6.65 -5.50
C VAL A 20 2.35 -5.14 -5.46
N SER A 21 3.35 -4.31 -5.74
CA SER A 21 3.19 -2.86 -5.82
C SER A 21 2.16 -2.42 -6.86
N HIS A 22 2.15 -3.05 -8.03
CA HIS A 22 1.16 -2.77 -9.07
C HIS A 22 -0.25 -3.17 -8.60
N LEU A 23 -0.40 -4.34 -8.00
CA LEU A 23 -1.67 -4.79 -7.42
C LEU A 23 -2.19 -3.80 -6.35
N VAL A 24 -1.32 -3.34 -5.44
CA VAL A 24 -1.70 -2.33 -4.43
C VAL A 24 -2.13 -1.03 -5.10
N THR A 25 -1.42 -0.60 -6.15
CA THR A 25 -1.77 0.61 -6.91
C THR A 25 -3.18 0.49 -7.49
N GLU A 26 -3.49 -0.63 -8.13
CA GLU A 26 -4.82 -0.91 -8.72
C GLU A 26 -5.93 -0.85 -7.66
N VAL A 27 -5.74 -1.53 -6.52
CA VAL A 27 -6.72 -1.56 -5.42
C VAL A 27 -7.01 -0.15 -4.87
N ILE A 28 -5.99 0.69 -4.75
CA ILE A 28 -6.16 2.07 -4.26
C ILE A 28 -6.88 2.92 -5.31
N GLN A 29 -6.48 2.79 -6.58
CA GLN A 29 -7.00 3.58 -7.70
C GLN A 29 -8.49 3.31 -8.00
N GLU A 30 -9.02 2.14 -7.62
CA GLU A 30 -10.46 1.83 -7.74
C GLU A 30 -11.39 2.78 -6.96
N LYS A 31 -10.92 3.42 -5.88
CA LYS A 31 -11.78 4.25 -5.00
C LYS A 31 -11.34 5.69 -4.87
N VAL A 32 -10.21 6.06 -5.45
CA VAL A 32 -9.59 7.36 -5.26
C VAL A 32 -9.43 8.00 -6.64
N PHE A 33 -9.88 9.24 -6.79
CA PHE A 33 -9.84 9.94 -8.07
C PHE A 33 -8.44 10.37 -8.47
N VAL A 34 -7.62 10.80 -7.51
CA VAL A 34 -6.26 11.30 -7.73
C VAL A 34 -5.30 10.59 -6.79
N LEU A 35 -4.39 9.83 -7.39
CA LEU A 35 -3.37 9.03 -6.73
C LEU A 35 -2.01 9.36 -7.35
N GLU A 36 -1.02 9.65 -6.51
CA GLU A 36 0.37 9.78 -6.90
C GLU A 36 1.18 8.66 -6.26
N LYS A 37 1.94 7.93 -7.08
CA LYS A 37 2.85 6.88 -6.62
C LYS A 37 4.24 7.47 -6.41
N ALA A 38 4.64 7.60 -5.14
CA ALA A 38 5.94 8.16 -4.78
C ALA A 38 7.07 7.11 -4.83
N SER A 39 6.77 5.87 -4.44
CA SER A 39 7.70 4.75 -4.44
C SER A 39 6.94 3.42 -4.66
N ILE A 40 7.64 2.29 -4.55
CA ILE A 40 7.06 0.95 -4.66
C ILE A 40 6.01 0.66 -3.57
N ASP A 41 6.18 1.25 -2.38
CA ASP A 41 5.36 1.05 -1.19
C ASP A 41 4.80 2.37 -0.61
N GLU A 42 5.06 3.50 -1.26
CA GLU A 42 4.62 4.83 -0.82
C GLU A 42 3.72 5.52 -1.84
N PHE A 43 2.58 6.03 -1.36
CA PHE A 43 1.51 6.60 -2.17
C PHE A 43 0.91 7.84 -1.51
N TYR A 44 0.60 8.86 -2.31
CA TYR A 44 -0.14 10.05 -1.90
C TYR A 44 -1.52 10.08 -2.53
N LEU A 45 -2.52 10.46 -1.73
CA LEU A 45 -3.92 10.45 -2.13
C LEU A 45 -4.51 11.84 -1.89
N ASP A 46 -5.14 12.41 -2.92
CA ASP A 46 -5.93 13.63 -2.73
C ASP A 46 -7.38 13.28 -2.40
N LEU A 47 -7.78 13.63 -1.18
CA LEU A 47 -9.14 13.44 -0.67
C LEU A 47 -9.87 14.77 -0.48
N SER A 48 -9.36 15.87 -1.05
CA SER A 48 -9.92 17.21 -0.87
C SER A 48 -11.33 17.31 -1.45
N GLY A 49 -11.60 16.64 -2.58
CA GLY A 49 -12.92 16.57 -3.21
C GLY A 49 -13.94 15.68 -2.47
N MET A 50 -13.51 14.92 -1.45
CA MET A 50 -14.44 14.20 -0.58
C MET A 50 -15.01 15.16 0.46
N GLY A 51 -16.33 15.17 0.63
CA GLY A 51 -17.02 16.11 1.53
C GLY A 51 -16.64 15.93 3.01
N HIS A 52 -17.44 15.16 3.75
CA HIS A 52 -17.31 15.11 5.21
C HIS A 52 -16.05 14.36 5.67
N PRO A 53 -15.27 14.87 6.64
CA PRO A 53 -14.03 14.25 7.13
C PRO A 53 -14.19 12.78 7.57
N VAL A 54 -15.34 12.43 8.18
CA VAL A 54 -15.64 11.05 8.60
C VAL A 54 -15.65 10.08 7.41
N GLN A 55 -16.11 10.51 6.23
CA GLN A 55 -16.13 9.65 5.04
C GLN A 55 -14.71 9.36 4.54
N LYS A 56 -13.80 10.35 4.64
CA LYS A 56 -12.37 10.19 4.32
C LYS A 56 -11.73 9.13 5.21
N LEU A 57 -11.97 9.21 6.52
CA LEU A 57 -11.46 8.24 7.49
C LEU A 57 -11.98 6.82 7.21
N VAL A 58 -13.29 6.68 6.97
CA VAL A 58 -13.90 5.37 6.67
C VAL A 58 -13.32 4.79 5.38
N LEU A 59 -13.09 5.61 4.34
CA LEU A 59 -12.46 5.16 3.10
C LEU A 59 -11.04 4.64 3.34
N LEU A 60 -10.21 5.40 4.05
CA LEU A 60 -8.82 5.01 4.37
C LEU A 60 -8.77 3.70 5.15
N GLN A 61 -9.65 3.53 6.14
CA GLN A 61 -9.73 2.27 6.91
C GLN A 61 -10.13 1.08 6.04
N ARG A 62 -11.09 1.27 5.12
CA ARG A 62 -11.52 0.22 4.19
C ARG A 62 -10.41 -0.13 3.21
N GLN A 63 -9.72 0.86 2.66
CA GLN A 63 -8.63 0.65 1.73
C GLN A 63 -7.47 -0.10 2.37
N SER A 64 -7.05 0.29 3.57
CA SER A 64 -6.00 -0.41 4.31
C SER A 64 -6.36 -1.89 4.54
N LYS A 65 -7.61 -2.19 4.89
CA LYS A 65 -8.08 -3.58 5.05
C LYS A 65 -8.10 -4.34 3.74
N LYS A 66 -8.53 -3.70 2.63
CA LYS A 66 -8.59 -4.34 1.31
C LYS A 66 -7.19 -4.64 0.78
N VAL A 67 -6.27 -3.68 0.82
CA VAL A 67 -4.87 -3.88 0.42
C VAL A 67 -4.24 -5.03 1.19
N LYS A 68 -4.41 -5.09 2.51
CA LYS A 68 -3.87 -6.19 3.34
C LYS A 68 -4.40 -7.55 2.90
N LYS A 69 -5.69 -7.63 2.58
CA LYS A 69 -6.36 -8.86 2.16
C LYS A 69 -5.93 -9.29 0.74
N ASP A 70 -5.98 -8.37 -0.22
CA ASP A 70 -5.78 -8.69 -1.63
C ASP A 70 -4.29 -8.90 -1.96
N ALA A 71 -3.40 -8.15 -1.32
CA ALA A 71 -1.95 -8.30 -1.47
C ALA A 71 -1.37 -9.41 -0.57
N SER A 72 -2.20 -10.10 0.24
CA SER A 72 -1.75 -11.14 1.18
C SER A 72 -0.59 -10.67 2.08
N LEU A 73 -0.64 -9.41 2.52
CA LEU A 73 0.42 -8.76 3.29
C LEU A 73 0.38 -9.10 4.79
N LEU A 74 -0.50 -10.02 5.23
CA LEU A 74 -0.68 -10.47 6.61
C LEU A 74 -1.06 -11.96 6.66
#